data_AF-A0A8X7YP76-F1
#
_entry.id   AF-A0A8X7YP76-F1
#
_cell.length_a   1.000
_cell.length_b   1.000
_cell.length_c   1.000
_cell.angle_alpha   90.00
_cell.angle_beta   90.00
_cell.angle_gamma   90.00
#
_symmetry.space_group_name_H-M   'P 1'
#
loop_
_entity.id
_entity.type
_entity.pdbx_description
1 polymer ?
#
loop_
_entity_poly.entity_id
_entity_poly.type
_entity_poly.pdbx_seq_one_letter_code
_entity_poly.pdbx_strand_id
1 'polypeptide(L)'
;MLKFLSKVKIEFNALDPRVASCMEFLAQCNARKAKESNPACQVLVKRRTDDFPPQITVTFVNGVEEAFDATSTPAQAIRTMILEKGQLLETEQMFREAGEKWPVIIPEEELRQFAPGTKCPKILIEFCVSFSAAAIRLNVAYARVFCGKI
;
A
#
# COMPACT_ATOMS: atom_id res chain seq x y z
N MET A 1 3.15 -7.63 0.87
CA MET A 1 1.68 -7.52 1.02
C MET A 1 1.33 -7.42 2.50
N LEU A 2 1.54 -8.48 3.30
CA LEU A 2 1.15 -8.47 4.72
C LEU A 2 1.92 -7.48 5.61
N LYS A 3 3.10 -6.99 5.19
CA LYS A 3 3.85 -5.95 5.93
C LYS A 3 3.05 -4.68 6.27
N PHE A 4 2.02 -4.35 5.49
CA PHE A 4 1.21 -3.15 5.67
C PHE A 4 -0.10 -3.39 6.45
N LEU A 5 -0.42 -4.66 6.75
CA LEU A 5 -1.68 -5.06 7.34
C LEU A 5 -1.48 -5.52 8.78
N SER A 6 -2.41 -5.14 9.65
CA SER A 6 -2.51 -5.67 11.01
C SER A 6 -3.43 -6.88 11.07
N LYS A 7 -4.50 -6.89 10.28
CA LYS A 7 -5.52 -7.93 10.28
C LYS A 7 -6.13 -8.12 8.90
N VAL A 8 -6.48 -9.35 8.57
CA VAL A 8 -7.22 -9.74 7.37
C VAL A 8 -8.38 -10.61 7.82
N LYS A 9 -9.59 -10.30 7.38
CA LYS A 9 -10.81 -11.07 7.66
C LYS A 9 -11.47 -11.44 6.34
N ILE A 10 -11.57 -12.73 6.07
CA ILE A 10 -12.18 -13.27 4.85
C ILE A 10 -13.47 -13.96 5.25
N GLU A 11 -14.59 -13.48 4.73
CA GLU A 11 -15.93 -14.01 5.01
C GLU A 11 -16.53 -14.56 3.72
N PHE A 12 -16.91 -15.83 3.71
CA PHE A 12 -17.53 -16.44 2.53
C PHE A 12 -18.42 -17.62 2.91
N ASN A 13 -19.37 -17.94 2.04
CA ASN A 13 -20.10 -19.20 2.08
C ASN A 13 -19.35 -20.25 1.26
N ALA A 14 -19.11 -21.43 1.83
CA ALA A 14 -18.36 -22.50 1.17
C ALA A 14 -19.10 -23.13 -0.02
N LEU A 15 -20.42 -22.94 -0.10
CA LEU A 15 -21.27 -23.42 -1.20
C LEU A 15 -21.39 -22.39 -2.34
N ASP A 16 -20.91 -21.16 -2.14
CA ASP A 16 -21.01 -20.10 -3.14
C ASP A 16 -19.93 -20.28 -4.23
N PRO A 17 -20.31 -20.41 -5.53
CA PRO A 17 -19.35 -20.57 -6.62
C PRO A 17 -18.43 -19.35 -6.81
N ARG A 18 -18.79 -18.18 -6.27
CA ARG A 18 -18.03 -16.92 -6.41
C ARG A 18 -16.85 -16.82 -5.44
N VAL A 19 -16.59 -17.85 -4.63
CA VAL A 19 -15.54 -17.84 -3.60
C VAL A 19 -14.10 -17.92 -4.14
N ALA A 20 -13.92 -18.15 -5.45
CA ALA A 20 -12.60 -18.37 -6.06
C ALA A 20 -11.58 -17.28 -5.69
N SER A 21 -11.96 -16.00 -5.78
CA SER A 21 -11.07 -14.88 -5.43
C SER A 21 -10.72 -14.84 -3.94
N CYS A 22 -11.64 -15.17 -3.04
CA CYS A 22 -11.35 -15.31 -1.61
C CYS A 22 -10.31 -16.41 -1.34
N MET A 23 -10.45 -17.56 -1.99
CA MET A 23 -9.53 -18.68 -1.80
C MET A 23 -8.14 -18.39 -2.33
N GLU A 24 -8.05 -17.74 -3.50
CA GLU A 24 -6.78 -17.31 -4.06
C GLU A 24 -6.11 -16.27 -3.15
N PHE A 25 -6.84 -15.28 -2.65
CA PHE A 25 -6.31 -14.28 -1.73
C PHE A 25 -5.85 -14.91 -0.41
N LEU A 26 -6.61 -15.86 0.15
CA LEU A 26 -6.22 -16.62 1.33
C LEU A 26 -4.93 -17.41 1.11
N ALA A 27 -4.76 -18.02 -0.06
CA ALA A 27 -3.52 -18.71 -0.42
C ALA A 27 -2.33 -17.75 -0.49
N GLN A 28 -2.52 -16.55 -1.03
CA GLN A 28 -1.50 -15.50 -1.07
C GLN A 28 -1.11 -15.01 0.34
N CYS A 29 -2.08 -14.82 1.24
CA CYS A 29 -1.82 -14.50 2.65
C CYS A 29 -1.06 -15.63 3.36
N ASN A 30 -1.33 -16.89 3.01
CA ASN A 30 -0.68 -18.04 3.61
C ASN A 30 0.72 -18.35 3.05
N ALA A 31 1.12 -17.72 1.95
CA ALA A 31 2.42 -17.92 1.36
C ALA A 31 3.55 -17.63 2.36
N ARG A 32 4.61 -18.46 2.37
CA ARG A 32 5.73 -18.36 3.30
C ARG A 32 6.34 -16.95 3.35
N LYS A 33 6.63 -16.38 2.17
CA LYS A 33 7.17 -15.02 2.02
C LYS A 33 6.24 -13.94 2.60
N ALA A 34 4.92 -14.15 2.53
CA ALA A 34 3.96 -13.21 3.08
C ALA A 34 3.98 -13.26 4.62
N LYS A 35 3.95 -14.45 5.21
CA LYS A 35 4.02 -14.63 6.68
C LYS A 35 5.34 -14.13 7.27
N GLU A 36 6.46 -14.41 6.61
CA GLU A 36 7.77 -13.90 7.03
C GLU A 36 7.85 -12.37 7.03
N SER A 37 7.13 -11.70 6.12
CA SER A 37 7.11 -10.24 6.06
C SER A 37 6.39 -9.58 7.25
N ASN A 38 5.44 -10.28 7.87
CA ASN A 38 4.73 -9.82 9.06
C ASN A 38 4.09 -11.00 9.81
N PRO A 39 4.78 -11.59 10.81
CA PRO A 39 4.25 -12.70 11.58
C PRO A 39 3.13 -12.28 12.56
N ALA A 40 3.00 -10.98 12.85
CA ALA A 40 1.98 -10.46 13.76
C ALA A 40 0.62 -10.23 13.07
N CYS A 41 0.56 -10.24 11.74
CA CYS A 41 -0.68 -10.04 10.99
C CYS A 41 -1.66 -11.20 11.24
N GLN A 42 -2.85 -10.89 11.75
CA GLN A 42 -3.88 -11.89 12.02
C GLN A 42 -4.70 -12.17 10.76
N VAL A 43 -4.71 -13.41 10.28
CA VAL A 43 -5.56 -13.84 9.16
C VAL A 43 -6.73 -14.66 9.70
N LEU A 44 -7.92 -14.08 9.68
CA LEU A 44 -9.17 -14.69 10.13
C LEU A 44 -10.00 -15.13 8.92
N VAL A 45 -10.53 -16.35 8.98
CA VAL A 45 -11.44 -16.88 7.97
C VAL A 45 -12.75 -17.25 8.65
N LYS A 46 -13.85 -16.63 8.24
CA LYS A 46 -15.19 -16.94 8.74
C LYS A 46 -16.02 -17.55 7.63
N ARG A 47 -16.34 -18.83 7.79
CA ARG A 47 -17.29 -19.52 6.92
C ARG A 47 -18.70 -19.16 7.36
N ARG A 48 -19.47 -18.55 6.46
CA ARG A 48 -20.88 -18.24 6.69
C ARG A 48 -21.76 -19.28 5.97
N THR A 49 -23.01 -19.37 6.38
CA THR A 49 -24.05 -20.20 5.73
C THR A 49 -25.15 -19.34 5.10
N ASP A 50 -24.98 -18.02 5.13
CA ASP A 50 -25.88 -17.06 4.51
C ASP A 50 -25.60 -16.90 3.01
N ASP A 51 -26.55 -16.34 2.26
CA ASP A 51 -26.41 -16.07 0.82
C ASP A 51 -25.73 -14.72 0.55
N PHE A 52 -25.00 -14.18 1.55
CA PHE A 52 -24.28 -12.93 1.38
C PHE A 52 -23.00 -13.13 0.56
N PRO A 53 -22.69 -12.20 -0.37
CA PRO A 53 -21.53 -12.32 -1.23
C PRO A 53 -20.24 -12.40 -0.41
N PRO A 54 -19.22 -13.13 -0.90
CA PRO A 54 -17.92 -13.21 -0.26
C PRO A 54 -17.27 -11.83 -0.13
N GLN A 55 -16.72 -11.55 1.05
CA GLN A 55 -16.13 -10.27 1.39
C GLN A 55 -14.75 -10.46 2.00
N ILE A 56 -13.81 -9.60 1.61
CA ILE A 56 -12.46 -9.54 2.16
C ILE A 56 -12.31 -8.20 2.86
N THR A 57 -12.16 -8.20 4.17
CA THR A 57 -11.86 -7.00 4.94
C THR A 57 -10.39 -7.01 5.34
N VAL A 58 -9.67 -5.93 5.10
CA VAL A 58 -8.28 -5.74 5.53
C VAL A 58 -8.20 -4.54 6.46
N THR A 59 -7.42 -4.69 7.52
CA THR A 59 -7.09 -3.62 8.45
C THR A 59 -5.61 -3.32 8.29
N PHE A 60 -5.29 -2.07 7.97
CA PHE A 60 -3.92 -1.59 7.83
C PHE A 60 -3.28 -1.37 9.22
N VAL A 61 -1.95 -1.26 9.26
CA VAL A 61 -1.21 -1.01 10.52
C VAL A 61 -1.55 0.31 11.19
N ASN A 62 -2.09 1.28 10.44
CA ASN A 62 -2.58 2.55 10.96
C ASN A 62 -4.03 2.49 11.50
N GLY A 63 -4.66 1.32 11.48
CA GLY A 63 -6.03 1.12 11.94
C GLY A 63 -7.12 1.40 10.90
N VAL A 64 -6.78 1.79 9.68
CA VAL A 64 -7.76 1.98 8.60
C VAL A 64 -8.27 0.62 8.12
N GLU A 65 -9.58 0.45 8.06
CA GLU A 65 -10.22 -0.75 7.52
C GLU A 65 -10.73 -0.51 6.09
N GLU A 66 -10.53 -1.49 5.22
CA GLU A 66 -11.11 -1.53 3.87
C GLU A 66 -11.78 -2.87 3.62
N ALA A 67 -13.00 -2.82 3.10
CA ALA A 67 -13.75 -3.99 2.68
C ALA A 67 -13.80 -4.05 1.16
N PHE A 68 -13.37 -5.18 0.61
CA PHE A 68 -13.42 -5.52 -0.80
C PHE A 68 -14.50 -6.56 -1.05
N ASP A 69 -15.27 -6.34 -2.10
CA ASP A 69 -16.18 -7.33 -2.65
C ASP A 69 -15.40 -8.33 -3.51
N ALA A 70 -15.34 -9.57 -3.05
CA ALA A 70 -14.59 -10.63 -3.70
C ALA A 70 -15.33 -11.26 -4.89
N THR A 71 -16.58 -10.86 -5.17
CA THR A 71 -17.30 -11.31 -6.36
C THR A 71 -16.93 -10.54 -7.62
N SER A 72 -16.70 -9.23 -7.47
CA SER A 72 -16.38 -8.32 -8.57
C SER A 72 -14.88 -8.07 -8.72
N THR A 73 -14.12 -8.25 -7.64
CA THR A 73 -12.70 -7.88 -7.60
C THR A 73 -11.80 -9.12 -7.51
N PRO A 74 -10.91 -9.38 -8.49
CA PRO A 74 -10.02 -10.53 -8.45
C PRO A 74 -8.94 -10.37 -7.37
N ALA A 75 -8.46 -11.50 -6.82
CA ALA A 75 -7.48 -11.51 -5.74
C ALA A 75 -6.19 -10.73 -6.06
N GLN A 76 -5.72 -10.81 -7.31
CA GLN A 76 -4.54 -10.07 -7.76
C GLN A 76 -4.75 -8.55 -7.73
N ALA A 77 -5.95 -8.07 -8.10
CA ALA A 77 -6.26 -6.65 -8.03
C ALA A 77 -6.29 -6.18 -6.57
N ILE A 78 -6.94 -6.94 -5.68
CA ILE A 78 -6.97 -6.65 -4.24
C ILE A 78 -5.54 -6.57 -3.68
N ARG A 79 -4.68 -7.53 -4.03
CA ARG A 79 -3.26 -7.50 -3.65
C ARG A 79 -2.55 -6.23 -4.12
N THR A 80 -2.75 -5.82 -5.37
CA THR A 80 -2.13 -4.62 -5.92
C THR A 80 -2.62 -3.37 -5.20
N MET A 81 -3.94 -3.24 -4.98
CA MET A 81 -4.52 -2.12 -4.23
C MET A 81 -3.94 -2.01 -2.81
N ILE A 82 -3.78 -3.14 -2.11
CA ILE A 82 -3.16 -3.18 -0.78
C ILE A 82 -1.70 -2.71 -0.83
N LEU A 83 -0.93 -3.11 -1.85
CA LEU A 83 0.46 -2.71 -2.00
C LEU A 83 0.59 -1.22 -2.28
N GLU A 84 -0.22 -0.68 -3.20
CA GLU A 84 -0.24 0.74 -3.55
C GLU A 84 -0.64 1.59 -2.34
N LYS A 85 -1.74 1.22 -1.67
CA LYS A 85 -2.18 1.93 -0.46
C LYS A 85 -1.16 1.82 0.67
N GLY A 86 -0.55 0.66 0.85
CA GLY A 86 0.50 0.45 1.85
C GLY A 86 1.72 1.35 1.62
N GLN A 87 2.16 1.51 0.38
CA GLN A 87 3.27 2.41 0.02
C GLN A 87 2.93 3.88 0.30
N LEU A 88 1.69 4.31 0.03
CA LEU A 88 1.24 5.66 0.36
C LEU A 88 1.28 5.93 1.87
N LEU A 89 0.82 4.96 2.68
CA LEU A 89 0.85 5.05 4.13
C LEU A 89 2.27 5.07 4.71
N GLU A 90 3.18 4.25 4.15
CA GLU A 90 4.61 4.24 4.49
C GLU A 90 5.25 5.60 4.16
N THR A 91 4.91 6.17 3.01
CA THR A 91 5.40 7.50 2.61
C THR A 91 4.90 8.59 3.54
N GLU A 92 3.59 8.61 3.82
CA GLU A 92 3.00 9.56 4.76
C GLU A 92 3.67 9.50 6.14
N GLN A 93 3.97 8.30 6.63
CA GLN A 93 4.66 8.09 7.90
C GLN A 93 6.08 8.68 7.88
N MET A 94 6.84 8.49 6.80
CA MET A 94 8.17 9.10 6.64
C MET A 94 8.13 10.63 6.70
N PHE A 95 7.15 11.27 6.04
CA PHE A 95 6.98 12.73 6.10
C PHE A 95 6.63 13.22 7.50
N ARG A 96 5.71 12.52 8.18
CA ARG A 96 5.33 12.83 9.57
C ARG A 96 6.53 12.73 10.53
N GLU A 97 7.37 11.71 10.37
CA GLU A 97 8.59 11.52 11.17
C GLU A 97 9.64 12.61 10.93
N ALA A 98 9.73 13.12 9.70
CA ALA A 98 10.58 14.27 9.37
C ALA A 98 10.04 15.61 9.90
N GLY A 99 8.82 15.64 10.46
CA GLY A 99 8.13 16.85 10.92
C GLY A 99 7.51 17.66 9.78
N GLU A 100 7.41 17.10 8.58
CA GLU A 100 6.87 17.76 7.40
C GLU A 100 5.36 17.52 7.27
N LYS A 101 4.64 18.50 6.69
CA LYS A 101 3.18 18.39 6.50
C LYS A 101 2.87 17.47 5.32
N TRP A 102 1.94 16.54 5.56
CA TRP A 102 1.35 15.68 4.53
C TRP A 102 -0.15 16.00 4.36
N PRO A 103 -0.68 16.10 3.12
CA PRO A 103 0.03 16.04 1.84
C PRO A 103 0.91 17.28 1.63
N VAL A 104 2.02 17.11 0.89
CA VAL A 104 2.92 18.22 0.54
C VAL A 104 2.17 19.16 -0.40
N ILE A 105 1.75 20.32 0.10
CA ILE A 105 1.17 21.38 -0.73
C ILE A 105 2.35 22.18 -1.29
N ILE A 106 2.61 22.03 -2.59
CA ILE A 106 3.62 22.80 -3.29
C ILE A 106 2.98 24.13 -3.72
N PRO A 107 3.49 25.30 -3.30
CA PRO A 107 3.00 26.59 -3.77
C PRO A 107 3.15 26.75 -5.29
N GLU A 108 2.20 27.44 -5.92
CA GLU A 108 2.17 27.65 -7.39
C GLU A 108 3.42 28.41 -7.88
N GLU A 109 4.00 29.26 -7.03
CA GLU A 109 5.22 30.02 -7.30
C GLU A 109 6.45 29.11 -7.41
N GLU A 110 6.50 28.00 -6.67
CA GLU A 110 7.59 27.02 -6.72
C GLU A 110 7.48 26.10 -7.93
N LEU A 111 6.27 25.81 -8.40
CA LEU A 111 6.03 25.02 -9.61
C LEU A 111 6.60 25.69 -10.88
N ARG A 112 6.69 27.02 -10.89
CA ARG A 112 7.22 27.80 -12.02
C ARG A 112 8.74 27.94 -12.01
N GLN A 113 9.42 27.56 -10.93
CA GLN A 113 10.87 27.62 -10.85
C GLN A 113 11.49 26.40 -11.55
N PHE A 114 12.31 26.67 -12.57
CA PHE A 114 13.11 25.64 -13.22
C PHE A 114 14.15 25.10 -12.23
N ALA A 115 14.02 23.83 -11.81
CA ALA A 115 14.98 23.20 -10.94
C ALA A 115 16.30 22.95 -11.71
N PRO A 116 17.46 23.48 -11.27
CA PRO A 116 18.73 23.15 -11.90
C PRO A 116 19.01 21.65 -11.71
N GLY A 117 19.34 20.95 -12.80
CA GLY A 117 19.60 19.51 -12.78
C GLY A 117 20.67 19.15 -11.77
N THR A 118 20.27 18.56 -10.65
CA THR A 118 21.20 18.13 -9.60
C THR A 118 21.83 16.82 -10.05
N LYS A 119 23.16 16.78 -10.18
CA LYS A 119 23.88 15.53 -10.49
C LYS A 119 23.78 14.59 -9.28
N CYS A 120 22.84 13.65 -9.30
CA CYS A 120 22.74 12.63 -8.25
C CYS A 120 23.91 11.64 -8.36
N PRO A 121 24.71 11.41 -7.30
CA PRO A 121 25.66 10.30 -7.26
C PRO A 121 24.89 8.97 -7.32
N LYS A 122 25.42 8.00 -8.08
CA LYS A 122 24.75 6.75 -8.49
C LYS A 122 24.11 5.92 -7.36
N ILE A 123 24.46 6.16 -6.10
CA ILE A 123 23.96 5.44 -4.92
C ILE A 123 22.52 5.88 -4.53
N LEU A 124 22.09 7.09 -4.91
CA LEU A 124 20.74 7.59 -4.59
C LEU A 124 19.65 7.21 -5.61
N ILE A 125 20.01 6.56 -6.72
CA ILE A 125 19.10 6.28 -7.83
C ILE A 125 18.18 5.09 -7.52
N GLU A 126 18.60 4.11 -6.74
CA GLU A 126 17.74 2.94 -6.44
C GLU A 126 16.49 3.30 -5.63
N PHE A 127 16.56 4.31 -4.75
CA PHE A 127 15.38 4.83 -4.04
C PHE A 127 14.44 5.64 -4.94
N CYS A 128 14.98 6.23 -6.00
CA CYS A 128 14.30 7.18 -6.87
C CYS A 128 13.48 6.49 -7.98
N VAL A 129 13.88 5.29 -8.40
CA VAL A 129 13.34 4.61 -9.60
C VAL A 129 12.09 3.76 -9.31
N SER A 130 11.70 3.56 -8.05
CA SER A 130 10.46 2.82 -7.72
C SER A 130 9.17 3.62 -7.93
N PHE A 131 9.29 4.90 -8.27
CA PHE A 131 8.18 5.83 -8.39
C PHE A 131 7.74 5.95 -9.85
N SER A 132 6.62 5.29 -10.17
CA SER A 132 5.92 5.43 -11.46
C SER A 132 5.66 6.92 -11.78
N ALA A 133 5.63 7.24 -13.08
CA ALA A 133 5.81 8.55 -13.71
C ALA A 133 4.98 9.75 -13.17
N ALA A 134 3.97 9.52 -12.31
CA ALA A 134 3.28 10.58 -11.59
C ALA A 134 4.12 11.23 -10.47
N ALA A 135 5.16 10.55 -9.97
CA ALA A 135 5.96 10.98 -8.82
C ALA A 135 7.27 11.70 -9.18
N ILE A 136 7.57 11.91 -10.46
CA ILE A 136 8.75 12.69 -10.90
C ILE A 136 8.68 14.14 -10.41
N ARG A 137 7.48 14.68 -10.15
CA ARG A 137 7.31 16.05 -9.62
C ARG A 137 7.47 16.16 -8.10
N LEU A 138 7.35 15.05 -7.35
CA LEU A 138 7.73 15.02 -5.93
C LEU A 138 9.24 14.97 -5.72
N ASN A 139 9.99 14.57 -6.75
CA ASN A 139 11.42 14.32 -6.67
C ASN A 139 12.25 15.59 -6.35
N VAL A 140 11.77 16.77 -6.75
CA VAL A 140 12.43 18.05 -6.46
C VAL A 140 12.21 18.48 -5.00
N ALA A 141 10.99 18.31 -4.47
CA ALA A 141 10.70 18.58 -3.06
C ALA A 141 11.44 17.60 -2.14
N TYR A 142 11.45 16.31 -2.51
CA TYR A 142 12.16 15.26 -1.77
C TYR A 142 13.67 15.47 -1.75
N ALA A 143 14.27 15.85 -2.90
CA ALA A 143 15.70 16.16 -2.98
C ALA A 143 16.10 17.40 -2.16
N ARG A 144 15.24 18.43 -2.06
CA ARG A 144 15.52 19.60 -1.22
C ARG A 144 15.47 19.30 0.28
N VAL A 145 14.47 18.53 0.73
CA VAL A 145 14.32 18.19 2.15
C VAL A 145 15.44 17.26 2.64
N PHE A 146 15.85 16.28 1.83
CA PHE A 146 16.89 15.32 2.23
C PHE A 146 18.32 15.74 1.91
N CYS A 147 18.55 16.48 0.82
CA CYS A 147 19.91 16.90 0.41
C CYS A 147 20.30 18.29 0.94
N GLY A 148 19.36 19.04 1.55
CA GLY A 148 19.58 20.36 2.14
C GLY A 148 19.95 20.36 3.63
N LYS A 149 20.08 19.20 4.27
CA LYS A 149 20.63 19.05 5.63
C LYS A 149 21.97 18.29 5.58
N ILE A 150 23.01 18.96 5.09
CA ILE A 150 24.42 18.68 5.41
C ILE A 150 25.08 20.02 5.73
#